data_AF-V5RJ28-F1
#
_entry.id   AF-V5RJ28-F1
#
_cell.length_a   1.000
_cell.length_b   1.000
_cell.length_c   1.000
_cell.angle_alpha   90.00
_cell.angle_beta   90.00
_cell.angle_gamma   90.00
#
_symmetry.space_group_name_H-M   'P 1'
#
loop_
_entity.id
_entity.type
_entity.pdbx_description
1 polymer ?
#
loop_
_entity_poly.entity_id
_entity_poly.type
_entity_poly.pdbx_seq_one_letter_code
_entity_poly.pdbx_strand_id
1 'polypeptide(L)'
;MYLYLSIVVTISLIGVLSFIKKSDVSLATIYIKESMKETGEVVQEPYILTTEKINISNIKSVKVEFMNGYQNFGNEVLKYKDGLLTIKEEVVSNIKKLNGKIWLYKEKISLLKYLLNSFF
;
A
#
# COMPACT_ATOMS: atom_id res chain seq x y z
N MET A 1 29.86 18.93 31.84
CA MET A 1 30.15 17.56 31.34
C MET A 1 28.89 16.81 30.92
N TYR A 2 27.88 16.69 31.80
CA TYR A 2 26.62 15.97 31.49
C TYR A 2 25.87 16.50 30.26
N LEU A 3 25.84 17.83 30.08
CA LEU A 3 25.16 18.48 28.96
C LEU A 3 25.82 18.16 27.61
N TYR A 4 27.15 18.04 27.58
CA TYR A 4 27.89 17.62 26.40
C TYR A 4 27.60 16.15 26.06
N LEU A 5 27.63 15.28 27.07
CA LEU A 5 27.33 13.86 26.90
C LEU A 5 25.91 13.65 26.35
N SER A 6 24.91 14.39 26.89
CA SER A 6 23.53 14.29 26.40
C SER A 6 23.40 14.71 24.93
N ILE A 7 24.09 15.78 24.50
CA ILE A 7 24.06 16.22 23.10
C ILE A 7 24.63 15.14 22.18
N VAL A 8 25.78 14.55 22.54
CA VAL A 8 26.42 13.49 21.74
C VAL A 8 25.50 12.27 21.61
N VAL A 9 24.86 11.86 22.71
CA VAL A 9 23.89 10.75 22.70
C VAL A 9 22.70 11.06 21.80
N THR A 10 22.14 12.26 21.88
CA THR A 10 21.01 12.67 21.04
C THR A 10 21.37 12.67 19.56
N ILE A 11 22.54 13.22 19.18
CA ILE A 11 23.01 13.24 17.79
C ILE A 11 23.22 11.82 17.28
N SER A 12 23.84 10.96 18.09
CA SER A 12 24.05 9.54 17.76
C SER A 12 22.72 8.82 17.52
N LEU A 13 21.73 9.03 18.39
CA LEU A 13 20.40 8.45 18.26
C LEU A 13 19.68 8.92 16.98
N ILE A 14 19.70 10.22 16.68
CA ILE A 14 19.15 10.78 15.44
C ILE A 14 19.84 10.17 14.21
N GLY A 15 21.16 10.00 14.28
CA GLY A 15 21.95 9.29 13.27
C GLY A 15 21.40 7.89 13.03
N VAL A 16 21.31 7.06 14.06
CA VAL A 16 20.81 5.68 13.97
C VAL A 16 19.39 5.63 13.38
N LEU A 17 18.48 6.48 13.85
CA LEU A 17 17.10 6.55 13.35
C LEU A 17 17.01 6.94 11.88
N SER A 18 18.01 7.64 11.35
CA SER A 18 18.07 8.01 9.93
C SER A 18 18.51 6.85 9.03
N PHE A 19 19.30 5.90 9.55
CA PHE A 19 19.77 4.74 8.80
C PHE A 19 18.78 3.57 8.77
N ILE A 20 18.00 3.38 9.83
CA ILE A 20 17.00 2.31 9.89
C ILE A 20 15.86 2.63 8.92
N LYS A 21 15.64 1.77 7.93
CA LYS A 21 14.57 1.93 6.93
C LYS A 21 13.41 0.99 7.20
N LYS A 22 12.18 1.52 7.23
CA LYS A 22 10.93 0.76 7.39
C LYS A 22 10.01 1.03 6.19
N SER A 23 9.34 0.00 5.72
CA SER A 23 8.28 0.16 4.72
C SER A 23 6.99 0.60 5.39
N ASP A 24 6.38 1.65 4.84
CA ASP A 24 5.02 2.03 5.18
C ASP A 24 4.02 1.09 4.49
N VAL A 25 2.94 0.74 5.18
CA VAL A 25 1.96 -0.24 4.71
C VAL A 25 0.57 0.32 4.93
N SER A 26 -0.14 0.59 3.84
CA SER A 26 -1.55 1.00 3.90
C SER A 26 -2.45 -0.22 3.70
N LEU A 27 -3.44 -0.38 4.56
CA LEU A 27 -4.52 -1.33 4.37
C LEU A 27 -5.57 -0.73 3.44
N ALA A 28 -6.05 -1.53 2.52
CA ALA A 28 -7.15 -1.18 1.64
C ALA A 28 -8.06 -2.41 1.42
N THR A 29 -9.19 -2.18 0.76
CA THR A 29 -10.17 -3.21 0.46
C THR A 29 -10.46 -3.21 -1.03
N ILE A 30 -10.64 -4.40 -1.61
CA ILE A 30 -11.03 -4.55 -3.01
C ILE A 30 -12.55 -4.60 -3.10
N TYR A 31 -13.11 -3.74 -3.95
CA TYR A 31 -14.51 -3.71 -4.34
C TYR A 31 -14.63 -4.10 -5.81
N ILE A 32 -15.35 -5.18 -6.11
CA ILE A 32 -15.55 -5.65 -7.49
C ILE A 32 -16.91 -5.16 -7.96
N LYS A 33 -16.92 -4.30 -8.98
CA LYS A 33 -18.13 -3.87 -9.67
C LYS A 33 -18.38 -4.83 -10.83
N GLU A 34 -19.50 -5.54 -10.78
CA GLU A 34 -19.95 -6.39 -11.89
C GLU A 34 -20.89 -5.57 -12.78
N SER A 35 -20.65 -5.59 -14.09
CA SER A 35 -21.52 -4.97 -15.10
C SER A 35 -21.76 -5.96 -16.24
N MET A 36 -22.97 -5.96 -16.80
CA MET A 36 -23.26 -6.73 -18.00
C MET A 36 -23.16 -5.82 -19.22
N LYS A 37 -22.37 -6.22 -20.20
CA LYS A 37 -22.37 -5.60 -21.53
C LYS A 37 -23.63 -6.04 -22.29
N GLU A 38 -23.98 -5.26 -23.31
CA GLU A 38 -25.09 -5.58 -24.24
C GLU A 38 -24.88 -6.92 -24.98
N THR A 39 -23.64 -7.41 -25.05
CA THR A 39 -23.28 -8.72 -25.59
C THR A 39 -23.59 -9.89 -24.65
N GLY A 40 -24.06 -9.63 -23.43
CA GLY A 40 -24.28 -10.65 -22.39
C GLY A 40 -23.01 -11.03 -21.60
N GLU A 41 -21.85 -10.44 -21.92
CA GLU A 41 -20.62 -10.65 -21.17
C GLU A 41 -20.65 -9.91 -19.82
N VAL A 42 -20.31 -10.62 -18.74
CA VAL A 42 -20.11 -10.03 -17.42
C VAL A 42 -18.69 -9.48 -17.35
N VAL A 43 -18.55 -8.17 -17.14
CA VAL A 43 -17.29 -7.47 -16.93
C VAL A 43 -17.11 -7.20 -15.44
N GLN A 44 -15.95 -7.57 -14.91
CA GLN A 44 -15.61 -7.35 -13.51
C GLN A 44 -14.56 -6.23 -13.40
N GLU A 45 -14.92 -5.13 -12.75
CA GLU A 45 -14.05 -3.97 -12.55
C GLU A 45 -13.63 -3.88 -11.08
N PRO A 46 -12.39 -4.24 -10.73
CA PRO A 46 -11.93 -4.25 -9.35
C PRO A 46 -11.33 -2.91 -8.94
N TYR A 47 -11.95 -2.25 -7.98
CA TYR A 47 -11.51 -0.99 -7.40
C TYR A 47 -10.87 -1.21 -6.04
N ILE A 48 -9.85 -0.41 -5.73
CA ILE A 48 -9.17 -0.42 -4.43
C ILE A 48 -9.66 0.79 -3.63
N LEU A 49 -10.33 0.51 -2.53
CA LEU A 49 -10.83 1.49 -1.58
C LEU A 49 -9.85 1.62 -0.42
N THR A 50 -9.41 2.85 -0.17
CA THR A 50 -8.49 3.19 0.91
C THR A 50 -8.97 4.47 1.58
N THR A 51 -8.68 4.60 2.88
CA THR A 51 -8.94 5.81 3.66
C THR A 51 -7.91 6.91 3.42
N GLU A 52 -6.77 6.56 2.82
CA GLU A 52 -5.64 7.48 2.60
C GLU A 52 -5.56 7.90 1.13
N LYS A 53 -5.07 9.11 0.88
CA LYS A 53 -4.65 9.48 -0.49
C LYS A 53 -3.40 8.70 -0.85
N ILE A 54 -3.54 7.79 -1.80
CA ILE A 54 -2.44 6.95 -2.26
C ILE A 54 -1.96 7.44 -3.62
N ASN A 55 -0.63 7.49 -3.79
CA ASN A 55 0.03 7.68 -5.08
C ASN A 55 0.68 6.35 -5.48
N ILE A 56 0.29 5.82 -6.65
CA ILE A 56 0.83 4.54 -7.19
C ILE A 56 2.36 4.58 -7.30
N SER A 57 2.96 5.73 -7.62
CA SER A 57 4.43 5.84 -7.74
C SER A 57 5.16 5.48 -6.45
N ASN A 58 4.50 5.63 -5.31
CA ASN A 58 5.09 5.36 -4.00
C ASN A 58 4.87 3.91 -3.55
N ILE A 59 4.11 3.12 -4.31
CA ILE A 59 3.82 1.71 -4.01
C ILE A 59 4.87 0.86 -4.71
N LYS A 60 5.51 -0.02 -3.95
CA LYS A 60 6.48 -0.99 -4.46
C LYS A 60 5.85 -2.34 -4.77
N SER A 61 4.97 -2.80 -3.89
CA SER A 61 4.33 -4.11 -4.02
C SER A 61 2.99 -4.14 -3.34
N VAL A 62 2.17 -5.10 -3.74
CA VAL A 62 0.80 -5.24 -3.32
C VAL A 62 0.58 -6.67 -2.89
N LYS A 63 0.08 -6.87 -1.67
CA LYS A 63 -0.32 -8.19 -1.18
C LYS A 63 -1.83 -8.28 -1.20
N VAL A 64 -2.37 -9.26 -1.90
CA VAL A 64 -3.81 -9.46 -2.05
C VAL A 64 -4.21 -10.74 -1.33
N GLU A 65 -5.32 -10.68 -0.58
CA GLU A 65 -5.97 -11.85 0.03
C GLU A 65 -6.89 -12.54 -0.99
N PHE A 66 -6.59 -13.81 -1.27
CA PHE A 66 -7.38 -14.72 -2.09
C PHE A 66 -8.04 -15.80 -1.22
N MET A 67 -8.96 -16.57 -1.79
CA MET A 67 -9.58 -17.69 -1.07
C MET A 67 -8.56 -18.70 -0.53
N ASN A 68 -7.46 -18.92 -1.26
CA ASN A 68 -6.46 -19.93 -0.94
C ASN A 68 -5.21 -19.36 -0.23
N GLY A 69 -5.27 -18.12 0.26
CA GLY A 69 -4.16 -17.48 0.98
C GLY A 69 -3.82 -16.10 0.43
N TYR A 70 -2.52 -15.78 0.39
CA TYR A 70 -2.04 -14.46 -0.03
C TYR A 70 -1.11 -14.56 -1.22
N GLN A 71 -1.21 -13.61 -2.14
CA GLN A 71 -0.25 -13.46 -3.23
C GLN A 71 0.30 -12.03 -3.25
N ASN A 72 1.58 -11.91 -3.57
CA ASN A 72 2.26 -10.64 -3.74
C ASN A 72 2.42 -10.34 -5.23
N PHE A 73 2.16 -9.09 -5.60
CA PHE A 73 2.35 -8.54 -6.94
C PHE A 73 3.24 -7.30 -6.85
N GLY A 74 3.94 -6.96 -7.93
CA GLY A 74 4.58 -5.66 -8.03
C GLY A 74 3.56 -4.55 -8.28
N ASN A 75 4.02 -3.32 -8.43
CA ASN A 75 3.12 -2.17 -8.64
C ASN A 75 2.53 -2.12 -10.05
N GLU A 76 3.06 -2.89 -10.99
CA GLU A 76 2.62 -2.99 -12.39
C GLU A 76 1.20 -3.52 -12.56
N VAL A 77 0.62 -4.11 -11.51
CA VAL A 77 -0.77 -4.55 -11.50
C VAL A 77 -1.74 -3.43 -11.15
N LEU A 78 -1.26 -2.30 -10.63
CA LEU A 78 -2.07 -1.15 -10.26
C LEU A 78 -2.18 -0.16 -11.42
N LYS A 79 -3.36 0.44 -11.57
CA LYS A 79 -3.60 1.54 -12.51
C LYS A 79 -4.66 2.49 -11.96
N TYR A 80 -4.70 3.73 -12.44
CA TYR A 80 -5.85 4.59 -12.24
C TYR A 80 -6.81 4.43 -13.41
N LYS A 81 -8.10 4.28 -13.11
CA LYS A 81 -9.20 4.31 -14.07
C LYS A 81 -10.26 5.26 -13.52
N ASP A 82 -10.61 6.29 -14.29
CA ASP A 82 -11.61 7.30 -13.91
C ASP A 82 -11.33 7.96 -12.55
N GLY A 83 -10.05 8.21 -12.25
CA GLY A 83 -9.60 8.78 -10.98
C GLY A 83 -9.60 7.82 -9.79
N LEU A 84 -10.05 6.57 -9.98
CA LEU A 84 -10.07 5.53 -8.95
C LEU A 84 -8.89 4.58 -9.12
N LEU A 85 -8.30 4.16 -8.00
CA LEU A 85 -7.28 3.13 -7.99
C LEU A 85 -7.92 1.77 -8.29
N THR A 86 -7.37 1.05 -9.25
CA THR A 86 -7.85 -0.26 -9.68
C THR A 86 -6.67 -1.21 -9.86
N ILE A 87 -6.96 -2.51 -9.86
CA ILE A 87 -6.01 -3.59 -10.13
C ILE A 87 -6.37 -4.24 -11.48
N LYS A 88 -5.37 -4.78 -12.20
CA LYS A 88 -5.63 -5.47 -13.48
C LYS A 88 -6.59 -6.64 -13.28
N GLU A 89 -7.58 -6.75 -14.16
CA GLU A 89 -8.64 -7.77 -14.11
C GLU A 89 -8.10 -9.21 -14.10
N GLU A 90 -7.01 -9.45 -14.83
CA GLU A 90 -6.28 -10.73 -14.87
C GLU A 90 -5.86 -11.24 -13.47
N VAL A 91 -5.66 -10.32 -12.52
CA VAL A 91 -5.23 -10.63 -11.15
C VAL A 91 -6.41 -10.97 -10.24
N VAL A 92 -7.64 -10.61 -10.64
CA VAL A 92 -8.81 -10.57 -9.74
C VAL A 92 -9.76 -11.76 -9.89
N SER A 93 -9.56 -12.58 -10.92
CA SER A 93 -10.40 -13.75 -11.23
C SER A 93 -10.62 -14.71 -10.05
N ASN A 94 -9.70 -14.77 -9.08
CA ASN A 94 -9.77 -15.64 -7.91
C ASN A 94 -9.90 -14.90 -6.56
N ILE A 95 -10.06 -13.58 -6.56
CA ILE A 95 -10.20 -12.83 -5.31
C ILE A 95 -11.54 -13.21 -4.68
N LYS A 96 -11.52 -13.42 -3.37
CA LYS A 96 -12.73 -13.72 -2.60
C LYS A 96 -13.76 -12.62 -2.90
N LYS A 97 -14.88 -12.99 -3.53
CA LYS A 97 -15.91 -12.10 -4.13
C LYS A 97 -16.44 -10.98 -3.23
N LEU A 98 -16.11 -10.97 -1.94
CA LEU A 98 -16.54 -9.95 -0.97
C LEU A 98 -15.34 -9.50 -0.13
N ASN A 99 -14.97 -8.22 -0.28
CA ASN A 99 -14.09 -7.47 0.63
C ASN A 99 -12.70 -8.09 0.85
N GLY A 100 -12.03 -8.54 -0.20
CA GLY A 100 -10.63 -8.98 -0.12
C GLY A 100 -9.75 -7.86 0.43
N LYS A 101 -8.98 -8.15 1.49
CA LYS A 101 -8.02 -7.19 2.04
C LYS A 101 -6.81 -7.11 1.12
N ILE A 102 -6.33 -5.89 0.93
CA ILE A 102 -5.12 -5.63 0.17
C ILE A 102 -4.17 -4.78 1.02
N TRP A 103 -2.90 -5.15 1.04
CA TRP A 103 -1.84 -4.38 1.68
C TRP A 103 -0.98 -3.74 0.61
N LEU A 104 -0.87 -2.42 0.67
CA LEU A 104 -0.09 -1.61 -0.25
C LEU A 104 1.23 -1.27 0.44
N TYR A 105 2.30 -1.94 0.02
CA TYR A 105 3.64 -1.72 0.56
C TYR A 105 4.30 -0.58 -0.19
N LYS A 106 4.54 0.52 0.53
CA LYS A 106 5.19 1.70 -0.02
C LYS A 106 6.72 1.57 0.01
N GLU A 107 7.38 2.52 -0.61
CA GLU A 107 8.84 2.67 -0.54
C GLU A 107 9.33 2.71 0.92
N LYS A 108 10.56 2.23 1.11
CA LYS A 108 11.23 2.22 2.41
C LYS A 108 11.61 3.66 2.79
N ILE A 109 11.01 4.20 3.85
CA ILE A 109 11.39 5.48 4.42
C ILE A 109 12.26 5.28 5.66
N SER A 110 13.08 6.27 6.01
CA SER A 110 13.83 6.21 7.27
C SER A 110 12.88 6.24 8.46
N LEU A 111 13.26 5.58 9.55
CA LEU A 111 12.46 5.52 10.76
C LEU A 111 12.23 6.92 11.34
N LEU A 112 13.24 7.80 11.24
CA LEU A 112 13.09 9.21 11.58
C LEU A 112 11.97 9.87 10.78
N LYS A 113 11.95 9.71 9.45
CA LYS A 113 10.91 10.30 8.58
C LYS A 113 9.54 9.69 8.88
N TYR A 114 9.47 8.39 9.15
CA TYR A 114 8.24 7.72 9.56
C TYR A 114 7.68 8.31 10.86
N LEU A 115 8.53 8.48 11.88
CA LEU A 115 8.13 9.07 13.17
C LEU A 115 7.66 10.51 12.99
N LEU A 116 8.40 11.34 12.24
CA LEU A 116 8.02 12.74 11.97
C LEU A 116 6.66 12.81 11.26
N ASN A 117 6.43 11.98 10.24
CA ASN A 117 5.14 11.91 9.53
C ASN A 117 3.97 11.41 10.39
N SER A 118 4.23 10.81 11.55
CA SER A 118 3.17 10.39 12.48
C SER A 118 2.77 11.48 13.49
N PHE A 119 3.60 12.51 13.65
CA PHE A 119 3.33 13.65 14.55
C PHE A 119 2.59 14.81 13.88
N PHE A 120 2.62 14.89 12.54
CA PHE A 120 1.97 15.91 11.73
C PHE A 120 0.87 15.29 10.88
#